data_AF-A0A7J5BD38-F1
#
_entry.id   AF-A0A7J5BD38-F1
#
_cell.length_a   1.000
_cell.length_b   1.000
_cell.length_c   1.000
_cell.angle_alpha   90.00
_cell.angle_beta   90.00
_cell.angle_gamma   90.00
#
_symmetry.space_group_name_H-M   'P 1'
#
loop_
_entity.id
_entity.type
_entity.pdbx_description
1 polymer ?
#
loop_
_entity_poly.entity_id
_entity_poly.type
_entity_poly.pdbx_seq_one_letter_code
_entity_poly.pdbx_strand_id
1 'polypeptide(L)' 'MSDKQVALSRYHVEDEGNSVAGWIGVTIMILGTIVGTVGMFIEMDVVTYVGVGLVALGAIAWPILKAAGLGPKGHGH' A
#
# COMPACT_ATOMS: atom_id res chain seq x y z
N MET A 1 -5.12 10.86 34.06
CA MET A 1 -5.34 9.60 33.32
C MET A 1 -4.51 8.52 33.99
N SER A 2 -5.02 7.29 34.10
CA SER A 2 -4.28 6.15 34.67
C SER A 2 -3.23 5.62 33.69
N ASP A 3 -2.10 5.11 34.16
CA ASP A 3 -1.03 4.53 33.33
C ASP A 3 -1.54 3.46 32.36
N LYS A 4 -2.56 2.70 32.76
CA LYS A 4 -3.23 1.72 31.90
C LYS A 4 -3.92 2.38 30.70
N GLN A 5 -4.51 3.57 30.89
CA GLN A 5 -5.13 4.33 29.80
C GLN A 5 -4.10 4.97 28.89
N VAL A 6 -2.95 5.39 29.43
CA VAL A 6 -1.82 5.87 28.61
C VAL A 6 -1.27 4.73 27.75
N ALA A 7 -1.09 3.54 28.32
CA ALA A 7 -0.66 2.35 27.59
C ALA A 7 -1.68 1.89 26.52
N LEU A 8 -2.98 1.86 26.85
CA LEU A 8 -4.03 1.52 25.88
C LEU A 8 -4.09 2.54 24.74
N SER A 9 -3.93 3.83 25.05
CA SER A 9 -3.96 4.89 24.03
C SER A 9 -2.79 4.78 23.05
N ARG A 10 -1.61 4.31 23.50
CA ARG A 10 -0.47 4.05 22.60
C ARG A 10 -0.77 2.87 21.69
N TYR A 11 -1.40 1.82 22.22
CA TYR A 11 -1.80 0.62 21.45
C TYR A 11 -2.75 0.95 20.28
N HIS A 12 -3.62 1.95 20.43
CA HIS A 12 -4.59 2.38 19.41
C HIS A 12 -4.02 3.35 18.36
N VAL A 13 -2.76 3.77 18.45
CA VAL A 13 -2.16 4.83 17.61
C VAL A 13 -1.05 4.29 16.69
N GLU A 14 -0.73 3.00 16.76
CA GLU A 14 0.46 2.47 16.09
C GLU A 14 0.20 2.13 14.63
N ASP A 15 0.45 3.09 13.73
CA ASP A 15 0.86 2.96 12.31
C ASP A 15 0.39 1.70 11.52
N GLU A 16 -0.83 1.20 11.79
CA GLU A 16 -1.41 -0.01 11.18
C GLU A 16 -1.51 0.10 9.65
N GLY A 17 -1.51 1.33 9.11
CA GLY A 17 -1.50 1.63 7.68
C GLY A 17 -0.27 2.39 7.17
N ASN A 18 0.69 2.77 8.02
CA ASN A 18 1.79 3.68 7.65
C ASN A 18 3.13 2.94 7.52
N SER A 19 3.13 1.85 6.75
CA SER A 19 4.38 1.18 6.39
C SER A 19 4.87 1.64 5.01
N VAL A 20 6.17 1.55 4.78
CA VAL A 20 6.76 1.86 3.47
C VAL A 20 6.29 0.87 2.41
N ALA A 21 6.25 -0.43 2.73
CA ALA A 21 5.65 -1.46 1.87
C ALA A 21 4.16 -1.14 1.59
N GLY A 22 3.47 -0.71 2.65
CA GLY A 22 2.22 0.03 2.69
C GLY A 22 1.95 0.91 1.48
N TRP A 23 2.54 2.08 1.59
CA TRP A 23 2.31 3.18 0.67
C TRP A 23 2.88 2.92 -0.72
N ILE A 24 3.98 2.17 -0.86
CA ILE A 24 4.52 1.85 -2.19
C ILE A 24 3.53 0.97 -2.97
N GLY A 25 3.04 -0.12 -2.38
CA GLY A 25 2.08 -1.00 -3.05
C GLY A 25 0.80 -0.25 -3.45
N VAL A 26 0.23 0.51 -2.51
CA VAL A 26 -0.98 1.31 -2.75
C VAL A 26 -0.77 2.38 -3.82
N THR A 27 0.35 3.11 -3.79
CA THR A 27 0.65 4.16 -4.78
C THR A 27 0.75 3.57 -6.19
N ILE A 28 1.45 2.44 -6.34
CA ILE A 28 1.56 1.77 -7.64
C ILE A 28 0.17 1.34 -8.15
N MET A 29 -0.68 0.79 -7.26
CA MET A 29 -2.04 0.39 -7.63
C MET A 29 -2.89 1.59 -8.06
N ILE A 30 -2.83 2.71 -7.34
CA ILE A 30 -3.55 3.95 -7.70
C ILE A 30 -3.09 4.45 -9.07
N LEU A 31 -1.78 4.51 -9.31
CA LEU A 31 -1.24 4.91 -10.61
C LEU A 31 -1.69 3.97 -11.73
N GLY A 32 -1.70 2.65 -11.48
CA GLY A 32 -2.21 1.67 -12.41
C GLY A 32 -3.69 1.86 -12.73
N THR A 33 -4.52 2.12 -11.72
CA THR A 33 -5.93 2.44 -11.90
C THR A 33 -6.11 3.71 -12.73
N ILE A 34 -5.37 4.79 -12.45
CA ILE A 34 -5.43 6.03 -13.22
C ILE A 34 -5.05 5.79 -14.69
N VAL A 35 -3.93 5.09 -14.94
CA VAL A 35 -3.47 4.76 -16.30
C VAL A 35 -4.50 3.91 -17.03
N GLY A 36 -5.06 2.90 -16.37
CA GLY A 36 -6.10 2.05 -16.94
C GLY A 36 -7.38 2.81 -17.29
N THR A 37 -7.82 3.70 -16.39
CA THR A 37 -8.96 4.59 -16.64
C THR A 37 -8.70 5.50 -17.84
N VAL A 38 -7.54 6.14 -17.92
CA VAL A 38 -7.16 6.96 -19.08
C VAL A 38 -7.18 6.13 -20.37
N GLY A 39 -6.61 4.93 -20.35
CA GLY A 39 -6.62 4.00 -21.50
C GLY A 39 -8.02 3.69 -22.02
N MET A 40 -8.99 3.50 -21.12
CA MET A 40 -10.39 3.30 -21.50
C MET A 40 -11.02 4.56 -22.13
N PHE A 41 -10.71 5.76 -21.62
CA PHE A 41 -11.23 7.02 -22.18
C PHE A 41 -10.71 7.34 -23.58
N ILE A 42 -9.50 6.90 -23.91
CA ILE A 42 -8.89 7.11 -25.24
C ILE A 42 -9.02 5.90 -26.16
N GLU A 43 -9.80 4.89 -25.77
CA GLU A 43 -10.03 3.64 -26.51
C GLU A 43 -8.73 2.92 -26.93
N MET A 44 -7.71 2.96 -26.07
CA MET A 44 -6.39 2.40 -26.36
C MET A 44 -6.12 1.19 -25.46
N ASP A 45 -6.44 0.00 -25.99
CA ASP A 45 -6.34 -1.28 -25.27
C ASP A 45 -4.96 -1.50 -24.61
N VAL A 46 -3.88 -1.15 -25.33
CA VAL A 46 -2.51 -1.27 -24.81
C VAL A 46 -2.33 -0.48 -23.52
N VAL A 47 -2.86 0.75 -23.44
CA VAL A 47 -2.74 1.60 -22.24
C VAL A 47 -3.59 1.04 -21.11
N THR A 48 -4.78 0.52 -21.41
CA THR A 48 -5.63 -0.16 -20.43
C THR A 48 -4.91 -1.35 -19.80
N TYR A 49 -4.29 -2.21 -20.60
CA TYR A 49 -3.54 -3.36 -20.09
C TYR A 49 -2.26 -2.98 -19.36
N VAL A 50 -1.59 -1.88 -19.71
CA VAL A 50 -0.49 -1.32 -18.89
C VAL A 50 -1.00 -0.94 -17.51
N GLY A 51 -2.17 -0.29 -17.42
CA GLY A 51 -2.81 0.02 -16.14
C GLY A 51 -3.11 -1.21 -15.29
N VAL A 52 -3.69 -2.26 -15.90
CA VAL A 52 -3.93 -3.56 -15.25
C VAL A 52 -2.62 -4.18 -14.74
N GLY A 53 -1.57 -4.14 -15.56
CA GLY A 53 -0.24 -4.63 -15.18
C GLY A 53 0.33 -3.89 -13.97
N LEU A 54 0.20 -2.56 -13.91
CA LEU A 54 0.63 -1.76 -12.77
C LEU A 54 -0.12 -2.12 -11.49
N VAL A 55 -1.44 -2.35 -11.56
CA VAL A 55 -2.22 -2.81 -10.38
C VAL A 55 -1.67 -4.14 -9.85
N ALA A 56 -1.43 -5.11 -10.75
CA ALA A 56 -0.84 -6.39 -10.38
C ALA A 56 0.57 -6.22 -9.78
N LEU A 57 1.39 -5.34 -10.35
CA LEU A 57 2.73 -5.04 -9.83
C LEU A 57 2.69 -4.44 -8.43
N GLY A 58 1.75 -3.53 -8.14
CA GLY A 58 1.59 -2.96 -6.79
C GLY A 58 1.19 -4.02 -5.76
N ALA A 59 0.28 -4.92 -6.13
CA ALA A 59 -0.13 -6.04 -5.29
C ALA A 59 1.02 -7.02 -5.00
N ILE A 60 1.91 -7.26 -5.98
CA ILE A 60 3.09 -8.11 -5.83
C ILE A 60 4.23 -7.40 -5.07
N ALA A 61 4.38 -6.09 -5.24
CA ALA A 61 5.42 -5.31 -4.58
C ALA A 61 5.27 -5.32 -3.05
N TRP A 62 4.03 -5.31 -2.55
CA TRP A 62 3.76 -5.34 -1.11
C TRP A 62 4.42 -6.51 -0.36
N PRO A 63 4.16 -7.79 -0.69
CA PRO A 63 4.79 -8.91 0.02
C PRO A 63 6.32 -8.92 -0.15
N ILE A 64 6.85 -8.46 -1.28
CA ILE A 64 8.30 -8.35 -1.50
C ILE A 64 8.92 -7.32 -0.56
N LEU A 65 8.34 -6.12 -0.49
CA LEU A 65 8.84 -5.04 0.39
C LEU A 65 8.66 -5.38 1.86
N LYS A 66 7.55 -6.07 2.21
CA LYS A 66 7.36 -6.63 3.55
C LYS A 66 8.46 -7.61 3.90
N ALA A 67 8.80 -8.54 2.99
CA ALA A 67 9.89 -9.50 3.19
C ALA A 67 11.26 -8.83 3.30
N ALA A 68 11.45 -7.68 2.63
CA ALA A 68 12.65 -6.85 2.74
C ALA A 68 12.74 -6.01 4.03
N GLY A 69 11.79 -6.18 4.97
CA GLY A 69 11.79 -5.45 6.24
C GLY A 69 11.20 -4.03 6.17
N LEU A 70 10.59 -3.66 5.04
CA LEU A 70 9.90 -2.38 4.84
C LEU A 70 8.40 -2.47 5.19
N GLY A 71 7.95 -3.63 5.68
CA GLY A 71 6.58 -3.85 6.16
C GLY A 71 6.27 -3.11 7.46
N PRO A 72 5.03 -3.21 7.96
CA PRO A 72 4.66 -2.66 9.26
C PRO A 72 5.60 -3.15 10.34
N LYS A 73 6.20 -2.20 11.09
CA LYS A 73 7.03 -2.53 12.24
C LYS A 73 6.09 -2.86 13.39
N GLY A 74 5.84 -4.15 13.61
CA GLY A 74 5.25 -4.59 14.88
C GLY A 74 6.23 -4.28 16.00
N HIS A 75 5.74 -3.83 17.16
CA HIS A 75 6.57 -3.67 18.35
C HIS A 75 7.20 -5.01 18.73
N GLY A 76 8.42 -5.23 18.25
CA GLY A 76 9.30 -6.27 18.75
C GLY A 76 9.73 -5.91 20.16
N HIS A 77 9.23 -6.70 21.12
CA HIS A 77 10.11 -7.26 22.12
C HIS A 77 10.89 -8.42 21.48
#